data_AF-A0A508TQ21-F1
#
_entry.id   AF-A0A508TQ21-F1
#
_cell.length_a   1.000
_cell.length_b   1.000
_cell.length_c   1.000
_cell.angle_alpha   90.00
_cell.angle_beta   90.00
_cell.angle_gamma   90.00
#
_symmetry.space_group_name_H-M   'P 1'
#
loop_
_entity.id
_entity.type
_entity.pdbx_description
1 polymer ?
#
loop_
_entity_poly.entity_id
_entity_poly.type
_entity_poly.pdbx_seq_one_letter_code
_entity_poly.pdbx_strand_id
1 'polypeptide(L)'
;MNELAMTGRQPRRRALLLLWMLFAAAVVLVFVAANAHLIYVAAMSQPACVTHLKHGQGDAARGQFSAAVSSCAPPAVTHSPATD
;
A
#
# COMPACT_ATOMS: atom_id res chain seq x y z
N MET A 1 -62.92 8.82 -22.49
CA MET A 1 -62.13 9.84 -21.78
C MET A 1 -61.14 9.09 -20.91
N ASN A 2 -59.83 9.41 -20.98
CA ASN A 2 -58.74 9.01 -20.04
C ASN A 2 -57.56 8.15 -20.57
N GLU A 3 -57.08 8.32 -21.81
CA GLU A 3 -55.86 7.60 -22.28
C GLU A 3 -54.80 8.51 -22.95
N LEU A 4 -54.73 9.81 -22.62
CA LEU A 4 -53.75 10.75 -23.19
C LEU A 4 -52.69 11.28 -22.20
N ALA A 5 -52.44 10.58 -21.09
CA ALA A 5 -51.32 10.88 -20.19
C ALA A 5 -50.03 10.16 -20.63
N MET A 6 -49.68 10.25 -21.91
CA MET A 6 -48.46 9.66 -22.46
C MET A 6 -47.27 10.61 -22.28
N THR A 7 -46.50 10.38 -21.20
CA THR A 7 -45.02 10.28 -21.27
C THR A 7 -44.19 11.56 -21.50
N GLY A 8 -44.60 12.74 -21.03
CA GLY A 8 -43.80 13.98 -21.14
C GLY A 8 -42.62 14.15 -20.15
N ARG A 9 -42.48 13.29 -19.12
CA ARG A 9 -41.46 13.44 -18.05
C ARG A 9 -40.24 12.51 -18.18
N GLN A 10 -40.29 11.52 -19.07
CA GLN A 10 -39.31 10.42 -19.12
C GLN A 10 -37.89 10.75 -19.61
N PRO A 11 -37.65 11.60 -20.64
CA PRO A 11 -36.30 11.75 -21.19
C PRO A 11 -35.33 12.45 -20.22
N ARG A 12 -35.82 13.41 -19.43
CA ARG A 12 -35.02 14.10 -18.41
C ARG A 12 -34.58 13.15 -17.29
N ARG A 13 -35.47 12.28 -16.80
CA ARG A 13 -35.12 11.30 -15.75
C ARG A 13 -34.06 10.31 -16.24
N ARG A 14 -34.18 9.81 -17.48
CA ARG A 14 -33.17 8.94 -18.09
C ARG A 14 -31.83 9.63 -18.26
N ALA A 15 -31.80 10.88 -18.72
CA ALA A 15 -30.58 11.67 -18.85
C ALA A 15 -29.90 11.90 -17.49
N LEU A 16 -30.66 12.23 -16.45
CA LEU A 16 -30.15 12.36 -15.08
C LEU A 16 -29.59 11.03 -14.56
N LEU A 17 -30.27 9.90 -14.79
CA LEU A 17 -29.77 8.58 -14.40
C LEU A 17 -28.47 8.24 -15.14
N LEU A 18 -28.38 8.52 -16.44
CA LEU A 18 -27.15 8.31 -17.21
C LEU A 18 -26.00 9.17 -16.68
N LEU A 19 -26.26 10.45 -16.35
CA LEU A 19 -25.27 11.32 -15.75
C LEU A 19 -24.75 10.77 -14.42
N TRP A 20 -25.64 10.30 -13.54
CA TRP A 20 -25.26 9.69 -12.27
C TRP A 20 -24.46 8.40 -12.46
N MET A 21 -24.83 7.56 -13.44
CA MET A 21 -24.08 6.34 -13.78
C MET A 21 -22.69 6.66 -14.29
N LEU A 22 -22.54 7.65 -15.16
CA LEU A 22 -21.23 8.12 -15.65
C LEU A 22 -20.36 8.67 -14.53
N PHE A 23 -20.96 9.46 -13.63
CA PHE A 23 -20.25 9.98 -12.47
C PHE A 23 -19.78 8.85 -11.55
N ALA A 24 -20.65 7.90 -11.22
CA ALA A 24 -20.29 6.74 -10.40
C ALA A 24 -19.18 5.91 -11.07
N ALA A 25 -19.26 5.67 -12.38
CA ALA A 25 -18.23 4.95 -13.12
C ALA A 25 -16.87 5.68 -13.07
N ALA A 26 -16.87 7.01 -13.23
CA ALA A 26 -15.64 7.80 -13.13
C ALA A 26 -15.02 7.72 -11.73
N VAL A 27 -15.84 7.82 -10.67
CA VAL A 27 -15.37 7.67 -9.28
C VAL A 27 -14.75 6.30 -9.04
N VAL A 28 -15.42 5.23 -9.47
CA VAL A 28 -14.92 3.85 -9.35
C VAL A 28 -13.59 3.69 -10.10
N LEU A 29 -13.50 4.22 -11.32
CA LEU A 29 -12.28 4.14 -12.13
C LEU A 29 -11.10 4.83 -11.43
N VAL A 30 -11.32 6.05 -10.91
CA VAL A 30 -10.28 6.81 -10.18
C VAL A 30 -9.85 6.05 -8.92
N PHE A 31 -10.81 5.51 -8.16
CA PHE A 31 -10.50 4.75 -6.96
C PHE A 31 -9.66 3.50 -7.29
N VAL A 32 -10.06 2.73 -8.30
CA VAL A 32 -9.29 1.55 -8.74
C VAL A 32 -7.89 1.94 -9.21
N ALA A 33 -7.77 3.00 -10.02
CA ALA A 33 -6.48 3.48 -10.52
C ALA A 33 -5.55 3.92 -9.38
N ALA A 34 -6.06 4.64 -8.38
CA ALA A 34 -5.30 5.07 -7.21
C ALA A 34 -4.75 3.88 -6.41
N ASN A 35 -5.58 2.87 -6.14
CA ASN A 35 -5.15 1.67 -5.42
C ASN A 35 -4.16 0.83 -6.24
N ALA A 36 -4.39 0.67 -7.55
CA ALA A 36 -3.46 -0.01 -8.45
C ALA A 36 -2.09 0.69 -8.50
N HIS A 37 -2.08 2.03 -8.43
CA HIS A 37 -0.84 2.81 -8.35
C HIS A 37 -0.04 2.50 -7.09
N LEU A 38 -0.69 2.36 -5.93
CA LEU A 38 -0.01 1.98 -4.69
C LEU A 38 0.66 0.61 -4.79
N ILE A 39 -0.03 -0.38 -5.38
CA ILE A 39 0.52 -1.71 -5.63
C ILE A 39 1.73 -1.62 -6.57
N TYR A 40 1.62 -0.86 -7.66
CA TYR A 40 2.72 -0.65 -8.59
C TYR A 40 3.95 -0.03 -7.91
N VAL A 41 3.77 1.03 -7.13
CA VAL A 41 4.86 1.68 -6.39
C VAL A 41 5.50 0.71 -5.41
N ALA A 42 4.72 -0.08 -4.67
CA ALA A 42 5.25 -1.06 -3.72
C ALA A 42 6.11 -2.12 -4.43
N ALA A 43 5.70 -2.59 -5.60
CA ALA A 43 6.46 -3.59 -6.36
C ALA A 43 7.69 -3.00 -7.07
N MET A 44 7.58 -1.77 -7.60
CA MET A 44 8.64 -1.14 -8.39
C MET A 44 9.72 -0.47 -7.53
N SER A 45 9.42 -0.15 -6.27
CA SER A 45 10.38 0.38 -5.30
C SER A 45 11.29 -0.74 -4.81
N GLN A 46 12.22 -1.19 -5.67
CA GLN A 46 13.29 -2.16 -5.40
C GLN A 46 13.17 -2.87 -4.03
N PRO A 47 12.29 -3.88 -3.86
CA PRO A 47 12.33 -4.75 -2.70
C PRO A 47 13.41 -5.80 -2.92
N ALA A 48 14.56 -5.40 -3.50
CA ALA A 48 15.74 -6.22 -3.46
C ALA A 48 16.08 -6.31 -1.98
N CYS A 49 15.65 -7.39 -1.34
CA CYS A 49 16.27 -7.87 -0.13
C CYS A 49 17.74 -8.08 -0.51
N VAL A 50 18.54 -7.03 -0.33
CA VAL A 50 19.97 -7.14 -0.23
C VAL A 50 20.21 -8.27 0.77
N THR A 51 21.17 -9.16 0.49
CA THR A 51 21.59 -10.18 1.45
C THR A 51 22.01 -9.46 2.73
N HIS A 52 21.06 -9.27 3.64
CA HIS A 52 21.28 -8.62 4.91
C HIS A 52 22.25 -9.52 5.65
N LEU A 53 23.48 -9.06 5.79
CA LEU A 53 24.44 -9.74 6.63
C LEU A 53 23.89 -9.67 8.05
N LYS A 54 24.01 -10.79 8.78
CA LYS A 54 23.58 -10.85 10.17
C LYS A 54 24.29 -9.74 10.94
N HIS A 55 23.65 -9.27 12.01
CA HIS A 55 24.25 -8.27 12.87
C HIS A 55 25.68 -8.68 13.26
N GLY A 56 26.69 -7.87 12.88
CA GLY A 56 28.11 -8.15 13.10
C GLY A 56 28.85 -8.95 12.02
N GLN A 57 28.21 -9.31 10.90
CA GLN A 57 28.83 -10.04 9.77
C GLN A 57 29.18 -9.18 8.55
N GLY A 58 28.78 -7.90 8.52
CA GLY A 58 29.14 -7.00 7.43
C GLY A 58 30.36 -6.17 7.75
N ASP A 59 31.46 -6.42 7.05
CA ASP A 59 32.53 -5.44 6.93
C ASP A 59 32.00 -4.21 6.16
N ALA A 60 32.54 -3.03 6.43
CA ALA A 60 32.15 -1.76 5.78
C ALA A 60 32.51 -1.68 4.28
N ALA A 61 32.57 -2.82 3.58
CA ALA A 61 32.76 -2.92 2.15
C ALA A 61 31.56 -2.30 1.42
N ARG A 62 31.86 -1.48 0.40
CA ARG A 62 30.86 -0.83 -0.44
C ARG A 62 29.90 -1.88 -1.02
N GLY A 63 28.61 -1.74 -0.75
CA GLY A 63 27.55 -2.64 -1.23
C GLY A 63 27.09 -3.70 -0.23
N GLN A 64 27.67 -3.76 0.97
CA GLN A 64 27.18 -4.61 2.06
C GLN A 64 26.33 -3.77 3.04
N PHE A 65 25.12 -4.23 3.32
CA PHE A 65 24.18 -3.55 4.21
C PHE A 65 23.83 -4.48 5.38
N SER A 66 24.21 -4.08 6.59
CA SER A 66 23.82 -4.75 7.84
C SER A 66 22.78 -3.92 8.57
N ALA A 67 21.90 -4.58 9.34
CA ALA A 67 21.02 -3.88 10.26
C ALA A 67 21.84 -3.06 11.29
N ALA A 68 21.36 -1.85 11.60
CA ALA A 68 21.94 -1.00 12.62
C ALA A 68 21.95 -1.70 13.99
N VAL A 69 22.94 -1.37 14.83
CA VAL A 69 23.05 -1.88 16.21
C VAL A 69 21.88 -1.34 17.02
N SER A 70 21.15 -2.23 17.71
CA SER A 70 20.13 -1.81 18.67
C SER A 70 20.79 -1.06 19.82
N SER A 71 20.28 0.12 20.16
CA SER A 71 20.77 0.91 21.31
C SER A 71 20.43 0.29 22.67
N CYS A 72 19.77 -0.87 22.70
CA CYS A 72 19.51 -1.61 23.91
C CYS A 72 20.83 -2.21 24.42
N ALA A 73 21.23 -1.84 25.63
CA ALA A 73 22.23 -2.61 26.36
C ALA A 73 21.55 -3.91 26.84
N PRO A 74 22.00 -5.10 26.42
CA PRO A 74 21.61 -6.32 27.12
C PRO A 74 22.05 -6.19 28.59
N PRO A 75 21.24 -6.64 29.56
CA PRO A 75 21.70 -6.67 30.94
C PRO A 75 22.99 -7.47 31.00
N ALA A 76 24.00 -6.94 31.69
CA ALA A 76 25.28 -7.59 31.86
C ALA A 76 25.04 -9.00 32.42
N VAL A 77 25.26 -10.02 31.59
CA VAL A 77 25.33 -11.39 32.07
C VAL A 77 26.64 -11.46 32.84
N THR A 78 26.55 -11.27 34.16
CA THR A 78 27.64 -11.51 35.10
C THR A 78 27.96 -13.00 35.07
N HIS A 79 28.89 -13.42 34.22
CA HIS A 79 29.57 -14.69 34.41
C HIS A 79 30.40 -14.58 35.69
N SER A 80 29.81 -15.01 36.81
CA SER A 80 30.55 -15.27 38.04
C SER A 80 31.57 -16.38 37.73
N PRO A 81 32.88 -16.17 37.94
CA PRO A 81 33.84 -17.26 37.83
C PRO A 81 33.59 -18.19 39.02
N ALA A 82 33.06 -19.37 38.73
CA ALA A 82 33.13 -20.48 39.66
C ALA A 82 34.61 -20.84 39.84
N THR A 83 35.03 -20.78 41.09
CA THR A 83 36.20 -21.40 41.73
C THR A 83 36.85 -22.55 40.95
N ASP A 84 38.17 -22.43 40.77
CA ASP A 84 39.15 -23.53 40.90
C ASP A 84 40.31 -23.03 41.78
#